data_AF-A0A8C2HCL2-F1
#
_entry.id   AF-A0A8C2HCL2-F1
#
_cell.length_a   1.000
_cell.length_b   1.000
_cell.length_c   1.000
_cell.angle_alpha   90.00
_cell.angle_beta   90.00
_cell.angle_gamma   90.00
#
_symmetry.space_group_name_H-M   'P 1'
#
loop_
_entity.id
_entity.type
_entity.pdbx_description
1 polymer ?
#
loop_
_entity_poly.entity_id
_entity_poly.type
_entity_poly.pdbx_seq_one_letter_code
_entity_poly.pdbx_strand_id
1 'polypeptide(L)'
;ILEKLKNVEKEMDQINQDMKQAQKNLNELSKCCGLCLCPFNRWARAYILCMTISYIFEAVTLFSTPKESKQNIVSSQPTVVCDGQAPTGPYIKRITNNDREDEMEDNLRQVGNHVEILKNMALDFGDKIEDHIEKTANINDKVQTDHTIQKQNKTN
;
A
#
# COMPACT_ATOMS: atom_id res chain seq x y z
N ILE A 1 -13.07 9.61 -0.96
CA ILE A 1 -12.96 8.16 -0.66
C ILE A 1 -14.21 7.41 -1.13
N LEU A 2 -15.41 7.88 -0.81
CA LEU A 2 -16.67 7.39 -1.38
C LEU A 2 -16.68 7.30 -2.92
N GLU A 3 -16.12 8.30 -3.61
CA GLU A 3 -16.03 8.30 -5.08
C GLU A 3 -15.04 7.25 -5.62
N LYS A 4 -13.92 7.03 -4.91
CA LYS A 4 -12.98 5.97 -5.25
C LYS A 4 -13.62 4.58 -5.08
N LEU A 5 -14.42 4.40 -4.03
CA LEU A 5 -15.15 3.14 -3.80
C LEU A 5 -16.24 2.90 -4.85
N LYS A 6 -16.97 3.95 -5.27
CA LYS A 6 -17.94 3.85 -6.38
C LYS A 6 -17.27 3.51 -7.72
N ASN A 7 -16.08 4.04 -7.97
CA ASN A 7 -15.30 3.65 -9.14
C ASN A 7 -14.84 2.20 -9.05
N VAL A 8 -14.36 1.74 -7.89
CA VAL A 8 -13.96 0.34 -7.68
C VAL A 8 -15.14 -0.62 -7.84
N GLU A 9 -16.33 -0.26 -7.34
CA GLU A 9 -17.57 -1.05 -7.54
C GLU A 9 -17.92 -1.16 -9.03
N LYS A 10 -17.85 -0.05 -9.77
CA LYS A 10 -18.08 -0.03 -11.21
C LYS A 10 -17.03 -0.82 -12.00
N GLU A 11 -15.77 -0.73 -11.61
CA GLU A 11 -14.67 -1.50 -12.22
C GLU A 11 -14.85 -3.01 -11.96
N MET A 12 -15.34 -3.39 -10.77
CA MET A 12 -15.62 -4.78 -10.42
C MET A 12 -16.80 -5.36 -11.22
N ASP A 13 -17.85 -4.57 -11.45
CA ASP A 13 -18.95 -4.95 -12.35
C ASP A 13 -18.46 -5.14 -13.79
N GLN A 14 -17.56 -4.27 -14.27
CA GLN A 14 -16.94 -4.38 -15.59
C GLN A 14 -16.09 -5.65 -15.70
N ILE A 15 -15.24 -5.95 -14.72
CA ILE A 15 -14.43 -7.18 -14.68
C ILE A 15 -15.32 -8.43 -14.70
N ASN A 16 -16.44 -8.42 -13.96
CA ASN A 16 -17.37 -9.55 -13.93
C ASN A 16 -18.03 -9.78 -15.31
N GLN A 17 -18.36 -8.71 -16.03
CA GLN A 17 -18.87 -8.80 -17.40
C GLN A 17 -17.79 -9.30 -18.37
N ASP A 18 -16.58 -8.77 -18.28
CA ASP A 18 -15.45 -9.15 -19.13
C ASP A 18 -15.03 -10.61 -18.91
N MET A 19 -15.08 -11.10 -17.66
CA MET A 19 -14.83 -12.52 -17.33
C MET A 19 -15.88 -13.44 -17.95
N LYS A 20 -17.16 -13.05 -17.91
CA LYS A 20 -18.23 -13.79 -18.60
C LYS A 20 -18.04 -13.80 -20.12
N GLN A 21 -17.57 -12.71 -20.70
CA GLN A 21 -17.32 -12.62 -22.15
C GLN A 21 -16.07 -13.40 -22.57
N ALA A 22 -14.98 -13.31 -21.80
CA ALA A 22 -13.77 -14.10 -22.02
C ALA A 22 -14.06 -15.60 -21.96
N GLN A 23 -14.92 -16.04 -21.03
CA GLN A 23 -15.36 -17.43 -20.94
C GLN A 23 -16.11 -17.88 -22.20
N LYS A 24 -16.99 -17.04 -22.76
CA LYS A 24 -17.68 -17.34 -24.03
C LYS A 24 -16.69 -17.44 -25.20
N ASN A 25 -15.77 -16.48 -25.31
CA ASN A 25 -14.76 -16.47 -26.36
C ASN A 25 -13.83 -17.68 -26.30
N LEU A 26 -13.39 -18.09 -25.10
CA LEU A 26 -12.57 -19.29 -24.92
C LEU A 26 -13.34 -20.57 -25.25
N ASN A 27 -14.64 -20.61 -24.97
CA ASN A 27 -15.52 -21.73 -25.32
C ASN A 27 -15.86 -21.78 -26.82
N GLU A 28 -15.72 -20.66 -27.53
CA GLU A 28 -15.82 -20.59 -29.00
C GLU A 28 -14.48 -20.97 -29.66
N LEU A 29 -13.35 -20.54 -29.09
CA LEU A 29 -12.01 -20.89 -29.57
C LEU A 29 -11.66 -22.36 -29.33
N SER A 30 -12.15 -22.97 -28.24
CA SER A 30 -11.97 -24.41 -27.98
C SER A 30 -12.62 -25.29 -29.05
N LYS A 31 -13.63 -24.77 -29.76
CA LYS A 31 -14.26 -25.44 -30.90
C LYS A 31 -13.45 -25.31 -32.20
N CYS A 32 -12.38 -24.49 -32.20
CA CYS A 32 -11.52 -24.20 -33.34
C CYS A 32 -10.10 -24.81 -33.22
N CYS A 33 -9.83 -25.64 -32.21
CA CYS A 33 -8.53 -26.30 -32.07
C CYS A 33 -8.49 -27.68 -32.75
N GLY A 34 -8.45 -27.66 -34.09
CA GLY A 34 -8.18 -28.85 -34.91
C GLY A 34 -7.16 -28.65 -36.04
N LEU A 35 -6.58 -27.45 -36.19
CA LEU A 35 -5.87 -27.09 -37.43
C LEU A 35 -4.66 -26.14 -37.26
N CYS A 36 -3.85 -26.24 -36.20
CA CYS A 36 -2.63 -25.42 -36.11
C CYS A 36 -1.41 -26.25 -35.67
N LEU A 37 -0.46 -26.45 -36.58
CA LEU A 37 0.83 -27.12 -36.37
C LEU A 37 1.84 -26.20 -35.69
N CYS A 38 2.52 -26.67 -34.63
CA CYS A 38 3.56 -25.95 -33.90
C CYS A 38 4.96 -26.07 -34.56
N PRO A 39 5.77 -24.98 -34.66
CA PRO A 39 7.19 -25.06 -34.97
C PRO A 39 8.06 -24.77 -33.73
N PHE A 40 8.71 -25.80 -33.20
CA PHE A 40 9.67 -25.71 -32.10
C PHE A 40 11.05 -25.31 -32.66
N ASN A 41 11.64 -24.17 -32.26
CA ASN A 41 13.11 -23.87 -32.30
C ASN A 41 13.52 -22.46 -31.79
N ARG A 42 12.97 -21.97 -30.67
CA ARG A 42 13.34 -20.66 -30.07
C ARG A 42 14.20 -20.76 -28.79
N TRP A 43 14.33 -21.95 -28.22
CA TRP A 43 14.88 -22.15 -26.86
C TRP A 43 16.41 -22.27 -26.81
N ALA A 44 17.07 -22.67 -27.91
CA ALA A 44 18.53 -22.84 -27.93
C ALA A 44 19.32 -21.52 -27.87
N ARG A 45 18.75 -20.40 -28.33
CA ARG A 45 19.40 -19.09 -28.39
C ARG A 45 19.36 -18.31 -27.06
N ALA A 46 18.33 -18.54 -26.24
CA ALA A 46 18.16 -17.85 -24.96
C ALA A 46 19.12 -18.39 -23.88
N TYR A 47 19.45 -19.68 -23.94
CA TYR A 47 20.32 -20.33 -22.95
C TYR A 47 21.76 -19.79 -22.96
N ILE A 48 22.34 -19.55 -24.15
CA ILE A 48 23.72 -19.08 -24.32
C ILE A 48 23.90 -17.62 -23.85
N LEU A 49 22.88 -16.77 -24.03
CA LEU A 49 22.92 -15.37 -23.62
C LEU A 49 22.83 -15.19 -22.09
N CYS A 50 22.14 -16.10 -21.40
CA CYS A 50 21.96 -16.04 -19.96
C CYS A 50 23.26 -16.32 -19.20
N MET A 51 24.04 -17.32 -19.64
CA MET A 51 25.29 -17.70 -18.94
C MET A 51 26.37 -16.60 -18.98
N THR A 52 26.47 -15.83 -20.06
CA THR A 52 27.52 -14.81 -20.21
C THR A 52 27.25 -13.57 -19.37
N ILE A 53 25.98 -13.21 -19.15
CA ILE A 53 25.59 -12.04 -18.34
C ILE A 53 25.85 -12.29 -16.85
N SER A 54 25.58 -13.50 -16.35
CA SER A 54 25.84 -13.83 -14.93
C SER A 54 27.33 -13.76 -14.56
N TYR A 55 28.24 -14.21 -15.43
CA TYR A 55 29.67 -14.18 -15.16
C TYR A 55 30.24 -12.75 -15.04
N ILE A 56 29.71 -11.80 -15.82
CA ILE A 56 30.18 -10.41 -15.82
C ILE A 56 29.68 -9.66 -14.58
N PHE A 57 28.47 -9.96 -14.11
CA PHE A 57 27.86 -9.27 -12.97
C PHE A 57 28.61 -9.55 -11.66
N GLU A 58 29.05 -10.79 -11.45
CA GLU A 58 29.72 -11.23 -10.23
C GLU A 58 31.12 -10.59 -10.04
N ALA A 59 31.82 -10.31 -11.15
CA ALA A 59 33.14 -9.66 -11.13
C ALA A 59 33.08 -8.17 -10.74
N VAL A 60 31.98 -7.48 -11.03
CA VAL A 60 31.80 -6.04 -10.78
C VAL A 60 31.46 -5.77 -9.30
N THR A 61 30.77 -6.69 -8.63
CA THR A 61 30.30 -6.49 -7.25
C THR A 61 31.38 -6.62 -6.18
N LEU A 62 32.52 -7.26 -6.47
CA LEU A 62 33.58 -7.49 -5.49
C LEU A 62 34.51 -6.27 -5.26
N PHE A 63 34.47 -5.26 -6.13
CA PHE A 63 35.44 -4.15 -6.16
C PHE A 63 34.96 -2.84 -5.51
N SER A 64 33.76 -2.75 -4.93
CA SER A 64 33.12 -1.45 -4.64
C SER A 64 32.48 -1.28 -3.25
N THR A 65 33.13 -1.68 -2.15
CA THR A 65 32.64 -1.35 -0.79
C THR A 65 33.48 -0.27 -0.09
N PRO A 66 32.99 0.97 0.08
CA PRO A 66 33.57 1.95 1.00
C PRO A 66 33.16 1.66 2.45
N LYS A 67 34.09 1.86 3.39
CA LYS A 67 33.89 1.66 4.84
C LYS A 67 33.23 2.90 5.46
N GLU A 68 32.08 2.74 6.11
CA GLU A 68 31.42 3.80 6.88
C GLU A 68 32.04 4.01 8.27
N SER A 69 32.25 5.27 8.63
CA SER A 69 32.69 5.70 9.97
C SER A 69 31.47 6.00 10.86
N LYS A 70 31.51 5.48 12.09
CA LYS A 70 30.43 5.61 13.08
C LYS A 70 30.44 7.01 13.71
N GLN A 71 29.40 7.81 13.49
CA GLN A 71 29.12 9.01 14.29
C GLN A 71 28.22 8.66 15.48
N ASN A 72 28.55 9.24 16.64
CA ASN A 72 27.92 8.99 17.93
C ASN A 72 26.77 9.99 18.13
N ILE A 73 25.53 9.50 18.19
CA ILE A 73 24.31 10.31 18.34
C ILE A 73 23.89 10.28 19.82
N VAL A 74 23.82 11.45 20.45
CA VAL A 74 23.38 11.61 21.85
C VAL A 74 21.87 11.36 21.95
N SER A 75 21.48 10.40 22.79
CA SER A 75 20.13 9.81 22.89
C SER A 75 19.23 10.40 23.99
N SER A 76 19.57 11.56 24.57
CA SER A 76 18.84 12.08 25.73
C SER A 76 17.97 13.28 25.33
N GLN A 77 16.75 12.98 24.88
CA GLN A 77 15.71 13.99 24.65
C GLN A 77 15.04 14.32 26.01
N PRO A 78 14.89 15.60 26.38
CA PRO A 78 14.23 15.96 27.63
C PRO A 78 12.74 15.63 27.56
N THR A 79 12.25 14.90 28.56
CA THR A 79 10.84 14.51 28.70
C THR A 79 10.04 15.68 29.28
N VAL A 80 9.18 16.29 28.46
CA VAL A 80 8.09 17.15 28.95
C VAL A 80 6.86 16.25 29.13
N VAL A 81 6.46 16.02 30.38
CA VAL A 81 5.19 15.39 30.71
C VAL A 81 4.14 16.50 30.75
N CYS A 82 3.21 16.49 29.80
CA CYS A 82 2.07 17.41 29.78
C CYS A 82 0.77 16.59 29.72
N ASP A 83 -0.04 16.69 30.77
CA ASP A 83 -1.36 16.06 30.91
C ASP A 83 -2.37 16.72 29.97
N GLY A 84 -2.34 16.35 28.68
CA GLY A 84 -3.47 16.44 27.73
C GLY A 84 -4.05 17.83 27.40
N GLN A 85 -3.70 18.89 28.12
CA GLN A 85 -4.09 20.26 27.86
C GLN A 85 -2.96 20.96 27.11
N ALA A 86 -3.26 21.56 25.95
CA ALA A 86 -2.30 22.42 25.27
C ALA A 86 -1.81 23.49 26.27
N PRO A 87 -0.48 23.61 26.49
CA PRO A 87 0.02 24.58 27.45
C PRO A 87 -0.42 25.96 26.99
N THR A 88 -1.20 26.66 27.82
CA THR A 88 -1.63 28.05 27.60
C THR A 88 -0.49 29.06 27.80
N GLY A 89 0.75 28.59 27.73
CA GLY A 89 1.97 29.37 27.89
C GLY A 89 3.06 28.86 26.95
N PRO A 90 4.26 29.47 26.97
CA PRO A 90 5.37 29.09 26.11
C PRO A 90 5.67 27.60 26.22
N TYR A 91 5.86 26.93 25.08
CA TYR A 91 6.16 25.51 25.00
C TYR A 91 7.51 25.17 25.64
N ILE A 92 8.45 26.11 25.64
CA ILE A 92 9.74 25.98 26.31
C ILE A 92 9.90 26.96 27.46
N LYS A 93 10.60 26.49 28.50
CA LYS A 93 11.12 27.37 29.53
C LYS A 93 12.43 28.00 29.04
N ARG A 94 12.42 29.32 28.86
CA ARG A 94 13.62 30.09 28.49
C ARG A 94 14.62 30.11 29.64
N ILE A 95 15.90 29.86 29.33
CA ILE A 95 17.00 29.86 30.31
C ILE A 95 18.02 30.93 29.92
N THR A 96 18.41 30.94 28.65
CA THR A 96 19.48 31.80 28.12
C THR A 96 18.94 32.95 27.29
N ASN A 97 17.66 32.94 26.89
CA ASN A 97 17.01 33.94 26.05
C ASN A 97 17.78 34.22 24.76
N ASN A 98 18.12 33.16 24.04
CA ASN A 98 18.85 33.24 22.76
C ASN A 98 17.98 32.77 21.59
N ASP A 99 18.44 33.09 20.38
CA ASP A 99 17.73 32.78 19.12
C ASP A 99 17.45 31.29 18.95
N ARG A 100 18.27 30.41 19.54
CA ARG A 100 18.05 28.96 19.51
C ARG A 100 16.81 28.56 20.32
N GLU A 101 16.59 29.19 21.47
CA GLU A 101 15.36 29.00 22.25
C GLU A 101 14.15 29.55 21.46
N ASP A 102 14.27 30.71 20.80
CA ASP A 102 13.20 31.26 19.96
C ASP A 102 12.81 30.32 18.80
N GLU A 103 13.81 29.75 18.11
CA GLU A 103 13.57 28.78 17.04
C GLU A 103 12.89 27.51 17.57
N MET A 104 13.28 27.05 18.77
CA MET A 104 12.68 25.87 19.40
C MET A 104 11.21 26.11 19.78
N GLU A 105 10.88 27.29 20.28
CA GLU A 105 9.50 27.69 20.57
C GLU A 105 8.67 27.74 19.28
N ASP A 106 9.23 28.26 18.19
CA ASP A 106 8.57 28.31 16.89
C ASP A 106 8.30 26.91 16.32
N ASN A 107 9.31 26.04 16.35
CA ASN A 107 9.20 24.66 15.92
C ASN A 107 8.13 23.89 16.72
N LEU A 108 8.10 24.06 18.05
CA LEU A 108 7.12 23.38 18.90
C LEU A 108 5.70 23.91 18.68
N ARG A 109 5.53 25.20 18.38
CA ARG A 109 4.24 25.76 17.96
C ARG A 109 3.76 25.14 16.64
N GLN A 110 4.65 24.99 15.67
CA GLN A 110 4.33 24.32 14.41
C GLN A 110 3.97 22.84 14.63
N VAL A 111 4.69 22.13 15.51
CA VAL A 111 4.36 20.76 15.91
C VAL A 111 2.97 20.69 16.55
N GLY A 112 2.58 21.68 17.37
CA GLY A 112 1.22 21.79 17.92
C GLY A 112 0.14 21.79 16.84
N ASN A 113 0.35 22.57 15.76
CA ASN A 113 -0.56 22.58 14.61
C ASN A 113 -0.57 21.23 13.87
N HIS A 114 0.58 20.58 13.71
CA HIS A 114 0.64 19.25 13.09
C HIS A 114 -0.09 18.19 13.93
N VAL A 115 -0.01 18.26 15.26
CA VAL A 115 -0.76 17.38 16.16
C VAL A 115 -2.27 17.59 16.02
N GLU A 116 -2.73 18.83 15.83
CA GLU A 116 -4.14 19.10 15.55
C GLU A 116 -4.59 18.48 14.22
N ILE A 117 -3.77 18.59 13.18
CA ILE A 117 -4.05 17.94 11.89
C ILE A 117 -4.11 16.41 12.05
N LEU A 118 -3.15 15.82 12.77
CA LEU A 118 -3.13 14.38 13.06
C LEU A 118 -4.38 13.93 13.83
N LYS A 119 -4.82 14.72 14.81
CA LYS A 119 -6.07 14.47 15.55
C LYS A 119 -7.28 14.47 14.61
N ASN A 120 -7.40 15.48 13.75
CA ASN A 120 -8.52 15.58 12.81
C ASN A 120 -8.51 14.43 11.80
N MET A 121 -7.34 14.02 11.32
CA MET A 121 -7.21 12.82 10.49
C MET A 121 -7.61 11.56 11.26
N ALA A 122 -7.16 11.40 12.50
CA ALA A 122 -7.52 10.23 13.31
C ALA A 122 -9.04 10.12 13.54
N LEU A 123 -9.73 11.25 13.75
CA LEU A 123 -11.19 11.29 13.85
C LEU A 123 -11.86 10.88 12.53
N ASP A 124 -11.46 11.47 11.41
CA ASP A 124 -11.99 11.13 10.08
C ASP A 124 -11.69 9.67 9.67
N PHE A 125 -10.53 9.13 10.06
CA PHE A 125 -10.23 7.71 9.89
C PHE A 125 -11.12 6.82 10.78
N GLY A 126 -11.44 7.25 12.00
CA GLY A 126 -12.37 6.56 12.88
C GLY A 126 -13.76 6.41 12.25
N ASP A 127 -14.34 7.51 11.80
CA ASP A 127 -15.65 7.53 11.15
C ASP A 127 -15.65 6.65 9.88
N LYS A 128 -14.58 6.71 9.09
CA LYS A 128 -14.43 5.87 7.89
C LYS A 128 -14.31 4.38 8.17
N ILE A 129 -13.72 3.99 9.30
CA ILE A 129 -13.65 2.58 9.69
C ILE A 129 -15.05 2.07 10.03
N GLU A 130 -15.86 2.86 10.71
CA GLU A 130 -17.25 2.49 11.03
C GLU A 130 -18.07 2.28 9.75
N ASP A 131 -18.00 3.22 8.80
CA ASP A 131 -18.59 3.07 7.46
C ASP A 131 -18.12 1.81 6.72
N HIS A 132 -16.84 1.46 6.87
CA HIS A 132 -16.25 0.28 6.22
C HIS A 132 -16.70 -1.02 6.88
N ILE A 133 -16.94 -1.04 8.19
CA ILE A 133 -17.47 -2.21 8.91
C ILE A 133 -18.87 -2.53 8.39
N GLU A 134 -19.74 -1.53 8.25
CA GLU A 134 -21.10 -1.73 7.72
C GLU A 134 -21.07 -2.28 6.29
N LYS A 135 -20.26 -1.68 5.42
CA LYS A 135 -20.10 -2.17 4.03
C LYS A 135 -19.56 -3.59 3.97
N THR A 136 -18.61 -3.93 4.85
CA THR A 136 -18.03 -5.29 4.90
C THR A 136 -19.09 -6.32 5.31
N ALA A 137 -19.97 -5.99 6.27
CA ALA A 137 -21.08 -6.86 6.65
C ALA A 137 -22.02 -7.12 5.46
N ASN A 138 -22.41 -6.06 4.75
CA ASN A 138 -23.26 -6.18 3.55
C ASN A 138 -22.62 -7.03 2.44
N ILE A 139 -21.31 -6.89 2.21
CA ILE A 139 -20.57 -7.73 1.25
C ILE A 139 -20.59 -9.19 1.69
N ASN A 140 -20.32 -9.45 2.97
CA ASN A 140 -20.33 -10.80 3.52
C ASN A 140 -21.69 -11.49 3.31
N ASP A 141 -22.79 -10.78 3.54
CA ASP A 141 -24.15 -11.33 3.33
C ASP A 141 -24.43 -11.68 1.86
N LYS A 142 -23.96 -10.83 0.92
CA LYS A 142 -24.03 -11.13 -0.53
C LYS A 142 -23.24 -12.38 -0.89
N VAL A 143 -22.01 -12.52 -0.36
CA VAL A 143 -21.16 -13.70 -0.60
C VAL A 143 -21.81 -14.99 -0.08
N GLN A 144 -22.46 -14.96 1.09
CA GLN A 144 -23.19 -16.12 1.63
C GLN A 144 -24.36 -16.53 0.73
N THR A 145 -25.08 -15.53 0.20
CA THR A 145 -26.18 -15.77 -0.74
C THR A 145 -25.67 -16.41 -2.04
N ASP A 146 -24.59 -15.87 -2.62
CA ASP A 146 -23.96 -16.42 -3.82
C ASP A 146 -23.45 -17.86 -3.61
N HIS A 147 -22.83 -18.13 -2.47
CA HIS A 147 -22.38 -19.49 -2.13
C HIS A 147 -23.56 -20.47 -2.01
N THR A 148 -24.70 -20.01 -1.50
CA THR A 148 -25.94 -20.81 -1.40
C THR A 148 -26.50 -21.12 -2.78
N ILE A 149 -26.56 -20.14 -3.68
CA ILE A 149 -26.98 -20.31 -5.08
C ILE A 149 -26.05 -21.30 -5.81
N GLN A 150 -24.73 -21.19 -5.62
CA GLN A 150 -23.77 -22.12 -6.23
C GLN A 150 -23.96 -23.57 -5.76
N LYS A 151 -24.33 -23.79 -4.49
CA LYS A 151 -24.66 -25.13 -3.99
C LYS A 151 -25.93 -25.68 -4.65
N GLN A 152 -26.98 -24.88 -4.75
CA GLN A 152 -28.23 -25.28 -5.41
C GLN A 152 -28.01 -25.65 -6.89
N ASN A 153 -27.18 -24.90 -7.61
CA ASN A 153 -26.84 -25.16 -9.01
C ASN A 153 -25.99 -26.42 -9.24
N LYS A 154 -25.29 -26.93 -8.23
CA LYS A 154 -24.53 -28.21 -8.31
C LYS A 154 -25.38 -29.43 -7.95
N THR A 155 -26.56 -29.23 -7.38
CA THR A 155 -27.43 -30.30 -6.88
C THR A 155 -28.58 -30.63 -7.85
N ASN A 156 -28.81 -29.78 -8.86
CA ASN A 156 -29.65 -30.05 -10.03
C ASN A 156 -28.78 -30.45 -11.22
#